data_AF-A0A8T3E900-F1
#
_entry.id   AF-A0A8T3E900-F1
#
_cell.length_a   1.000
_cell.length_b   1.000
_cell.length_c   1.000
_cell.angle_alpha   90.00
_cell.angle_beta   90.00
_cell.angle_gamma   90.00
#
_symmetry.space_group_name_H-M   'P 1'
#
loop_
_entity.id
_entity.type
_entity.pdbx_description
1 polymer ?
#
loop_
_entity_poly.entity_id
_entity_poly.type
_entity_poly.pdbx_seq_one_letter_code
_entity_poly.pdbx_strand_id
1 'polypeptide(L)'
;MRKKTGVRFPEDSNPSVVPRQFKSAAAPLEISVFSVSQPRWTTKLVEEEVCREDIIRLCPKDTWNSNLAVLECLEGRKEETDITDACSHLLWNYKYNLTTDPKFESVAVEVCKTTITEIKECAEEERGKGYLVSCLVDHRGNITEYQCHQYITKMTTIIFSDYRLIRGFMDKCRDDINALHCGSINAGEKDIHSQGEVISCLEKGLVKEAEKQDRRHMIKQDCKKAIMRVAELSSDDFHLDRFLYFCCREDRERFCENTQAGGGRVYKCLFNHKFEEAMSQKCRDALTTRQKLIAQDYKVSYSLAKACKMDLRKYRCNVDNNLPAPGRLVSHTYCCVWSQLCTEVAL
;
A
#
# COMPACT_ATOMS: atom_id res chain seq x y z
N MET A 1 -72.19 -8.57 -29.88
CA MET A 1 -72.91 -9.43 -30.85
C MET A 1 -71.91 -10.15 -31.77
N ARG A 2 -72.40 -10.90 -32.77
CA ARG A 2 -71.71 -11.56 -33.91
C ARG A 2 -70.63 -10.66 -34.60
N LYS A 3 -69.60 -11.12 -35.36
CA LYS A 3 -69.25 -12.45 -35.95
C LYS A 3 -67.74 -12.52 -36.42
N LYS A 4 -67.30 -13.67 -36.98
CA LYS A 4 -66.02 -13.94 -37.73
C LYS A 4 -66.08 -13.39 -39.20
N THR A 5 -65.07 -13.39 -40.10
CA THR A 5 -63.70 -13.99 -40.29
C THR A 5 -62.76 -12.93 -40.97
N GLY A 6 -61.51 -13.13 -41.48
CA GLY A 6 -60.51 -14.23 -41.50
C GLY A 6 -60.29 -14.99 -42.84
N VAL A 7 -59.13 -14.84 -43.53
CA VAL A 7 -58.61 -15.70 -44.67
C VAL A 7 -57.13 -15.34 -45.06
N ARG A 8 -56.46 -16.05 -46.02
CA ARG A 8 -54.99 -16.16 -46.21
C ARG A 8 -54.51 -16.41 -47.69
N PHE A 9 -53.52 -15.63 -48.21
CA PHE A 9 -52.56 -15.86 -49.35
C PHE A 9 -53.14 -16.11 -50.78
N PRO A 10 -52.42 -15.84 -51.91
CA PRO A 10 -51.26 -16.59 -52.53
C PRO A 10 -49.95 -15.72 -52.68
N GLU A 11 -48.73 -16.16 -53.07
CA GLU A 11 -48.16 -16.92 -54.24
C GLU A 11 -48.19 -16.11 -55.58
N ASP A 12 -47.16 -16.05 -56.48
CA ASP A 12 -45.77 -16.59 -56.51
C ASP A 12 -44.85 -15.85 -57.56
N SER A 13 -43.63 -16.35 -57.80
CA SER A 13 -42.80 -16.33 -59.04
C SER A 13 -41.53 -15.44 -59.16
N ASN A 14 -40.56 -15.95 -59.93
CA ASN A 14 -39.23 -15.40 -60.26
C ASN A 14 -38.79 -15.99 -61.63
N PRO A 15 -38.16 -15.23 -62.54
CA PRO A 15 -36.88 -15.72 -63.11
C PRO A 15 -35.82 -14.64 -63.46
N SER A 16 -34.61 -15.11 -63.77
CA SER A 16 -33.37 -14.35 -64.01
C SER A 16 -33.23 -13.70 -65.41
N VAL A 17 -32.34 -12.70 -65.56
CA VAL A 17 -31.40 -12.51 -66.71
C VAL A 17 -30.36 -11.40 -66.43
N VAL A 18 -29.20 -11.46 -67.09
CA VAL A 18 -27.91 -10.75 -66.84
C VAL A 18 -27.15 -10.62 -68.20
N PRO A 19 -26.19 -9.69 -68.48
CA PRO A 19 -25.54 -8.64 -67.67
C PRO A 19 -25.57 -7.19 -68.27
N ARG A 20 -24.94 -6.21 -67.58
CA ARG A 20 -23.97 -5.26 -68.20
C ARG A 20 -22.96 -4.70 -67.19
N GLN A 21 -21.74 -4.43 -67.63
CA GLN A 21 -20.61 -3.98 -66.80
C GLN A 21 -20.45 -2.45 -66.84
N PHE A 22 -20.04 -1.86 -65.71
CA PHE A 22 -19.17 -0.68 -65.69
C PHE A 22 -18.13 -0.85 -64.57
N LYS A 23 -16.88 -0.43 -64.84
CA LYS A 23 -15.77 -0.53 -63.87
C LYS A 23 -15.70 0.73 -63.02
N SER A 24 -15.59 0.57 -61.71
CA SER A 24 -15.04 1.58 -60.80
C SER A 24 -14.28 0.86 -59.70
N ALA A 25 -13.09 1.35 -59.32
CA ALA A 25 -12.25 0.72 -58.32
C ALA A 25 -12.52 1.35 -56.94
N ALA A 26 -13.03 0.53 -56.01
CA ALA A 26 -13.08 0.88 -54.60
C ALA A 26 -11.90 0.23 -53.88
N ALA A 27 -11.05 1.04 -53.25
CA ALA A 27 -10.02 0.52 -52.34
C ALA A 27 -10.69 0.03 -51.04
N PRO A 28 -10.24 -1.09 -50.44
CA PRO A 28 -10.69 -1.47 -49.11
C PRO A 28 -10.26 -0.40 -48.09
N LEU A 29 -11.21 0.06 -47.28
CA LEU A 29 -10.88 0.74 -46.03
C LEU A 29 -10.41 -0.34 -45.04
N GLU A 30 -9.11 -0.42 -44.79
CA GLU A 30 -8.61 -1.23 -43.67
C GLU A 30 -9.12 -0.64 -42.36
N ILE A 31 -9.94 -1.42 -41.64
CA ILE A 31 -10.25 -1.16 -40.25
C ILE A 31 -8.96 -1.47 -39.48
N SER A 32 -8.23 -0.43 -39.08
CA SER A 32 -7.05 -0.57 -38.25
C SER A 32 -7.45 -1.12 -36.88
N VAL A 33 -7.29 -2.44 -36.73
CA VAL A 33 -7.45 -3.10 -35.43
C VAL A 33 -6.49 -2.45 -34.45
N PHE A 34 -7.01 -1.86 -33.39
CA PHE A 34 -6.22 -1.14 -32.38
C PHE A 34 -5.10 -2.03 -31.86
N SER A 35 -3.86 -1.71 -32.26
CA SER A 35 -2.68 -2.33 -31.70
C SER A 35 -2.54 -1.83 -30.27
N VAL A 36 -3.04 -2.61 -29.30
CA VAL A 36 -2.77 -2.41 -27.87
C VAL A 36 -1.27 -2.60 -27.68
N SER A 37 -0.53 -1.50 -27.72
CA SER A 37 0.92 -1.49 -27.60
C SER A 37 1.31 -1.97 -26.21
N GLN A 38 2.15 -3.02 -26.16
CA GLN A 38 2.73 -3.49 -24.92
C GLN A 38 3.47 -2.34 -24.23
N PRO A 39 3.39 -2.18 -22.88
CA PRO A 39 3.99 -1.04 -22.22
C PRO A 39 5.51 -0.99 -22.44
N ARG A 40 6.02 0.17 -22.84
CA ARG A 40 7.45 0.41 -23.06
C ARG A 40 8.13 0.73 -21.73
N TRP A 41 8.40 -0.30 -20.93
CA TRP A 41 9.07 -0.19 -19.63
C TRP A 41 10.44 0.53 -19.63
N THR A 42 10.99 0.82 -20.81
CA THR A 42 12.23 1.56 -21.05
C THR A 42 12.07 3.07 -21.17
N THR A 43 10.86 3.61 -21.35
CA THR A 43 10.66 5.07 -21.39
C THR A 43 10.92 5.68 -20.01
N LYS A 44 11.49 6.89 -19.95
CA LYS A 44 11.54 7.61 -18.67
C LYS A 44 10.19 8.24 -18.35
N LEU A 45 9.79 8.27 -17.08
CA LEU A 45 8.53 8.91 -16.65
C LEU A 45 8.47 10.40 -17.04
N VAL A 46 9.62 11.08 -17.07
CA VAL A 46 9.75 12.50 -17.51
C VAL A 46 9.65 12.68 -19.03
N GLU A 47 9.70 11.60 -19.81
CA GLU A 47 9.55 11.59 -21.27
C GLU A 47 8.12 11.20 -21.70
N GLU A 48 7.32 10.60 -20.80
CA GLU A 48 5.91 10.26 -21.02
C GLU A 48 5.03 11.52 -21.09
N GLU A 49 4.29 11.68 -22.18
CA GLU A 49 3.52 12.89 -22.52
C GLU A 49 2.61 13.36 -21.38
N VAL A 50 1.87 12.43 -20.75
CA VAL A 50 0.90 12.73 -19.68
C VAL A 50 1.54 13.13 -18.35
N CYS A 51 2.81 12.81 -18.09
CA CYS A 51 3.49 13.10 -16.83
C CYS A 51 4.61 14.14 -16.94
N ARG A 52 5.07 14.44 -18.15
CA ARG A 52 6.24 15.28 -18.42
C ARG A 52 6.16 16.66 -17.76
N GLU A 53 5.03 17.35 -17.86
CA GLU A 53 4.89 18.71 -17.31
C GLU A 53 4.86 18.71 -15.78
N ASP A 54 4.13 17.76 -15.17
CA ASP A 54 4.06 17.59 -13.72
C ASP A 54 5.44 17.24 -13.13
N ILE A 55 6.18 16.30 -13.73
CA ILE A 55 7.53 15.93 -13.27
C ILE A 55 8.52 17.09 -13.44
N ILE A 56 8.46 17.83 -14.55
CA ILE A 56 9.34 18.99 -14.78
C ILE A 56 9.07 20.11 -13.78
N ARG A 57 7.81 20.29 -13.36
CA ARG A 57 7.38 21.29 -12.38
C ARG A 57 7.69 20.87 -10.93
N LEU A 58 7.55 19.59 -10.61
CA LEU A 58 7.68 19.08 -9.24
C LEU A 58 9.07 18.57 -8.87
N CYS A 59 9.88 18.09 -9.81
CA CYS A 59 11.09 17.32 -9.50
C CYS A 59 12.39 17.94 -10.05
N PRO A 60 13.44 18.11 -9.21
CA PRO A 60 14.75 18.58 -9.64
C PRO A 60 15.37 17.75 -10.77
N LYS A 61 16.11 18.41 -11.67
CA LYS A 61 16.61 17.82 -12.92
C LYS A 61 17.54 16.61 -12.73
N ASP A 62 18.24 16.55 -11.61
CA ASP A 62 19.09 15.45 -11.19
C ASP A 62 18.30 14.15 -10.93
N THR A 63 17.03 14.24 -10.51
CA THR A 63 16.15 13.06 -10.32
C THR A 63 15.69 12.44 -11.65
N TRP A 64 15.73 13.18 -12.75
CA TRP A 64 15.23 12.74 -14.07
C TRP A 64 16.07 11.63 -14.72
N ASN A 65 17.18 11.24 -14.08
CA ASN A 65 18.06 10.16 -14.56
C ASN A 65 17.48 8.75 -14.36
N SER A 66 16.48 8.58 -13.49
CA SER A 66 15.93 7.28 -13.11
C SER A 66 14.47 7.38 -12.69
N ASN A 67 13.63 6.48 -13.22
CA ASN A 67 12.21 6.43 -12.85
C ASN A 67 12.00 6.19 -11.34
N LEU A 68 12.92 5.47 -10.68
CA LEU A 68 12.87 5.29 -9.22
C LEU A 68 13.14 6.61 -8.46
N ALA A 69 14.06 7.45 -8.95
CA ALA A 69 14.36 8.74 -8.34
C ALA A 69 13.25 9.78 -8.60
N VAL A 70 12.58 9.71 -9.76
CA VAL A 70 11.36 10.48 -10.03
C VAL A 70 10.24 10.08 -9.06
N LEU A 71 9.98 8.77 -8.86
CA LEU A 71 8.98 8.31 -7.90
C LEU A 71 9.31 8.79 -6.47
N GLU A 72 10.56 8.60 -6.02
CA GLU A 72 11.06 9.01 -4.70
C GLU A 72 10.91 10.52 -4.46
N CYS A 73 11.10 11.35 -5.49
CA CYS A 73 10.80 12.78 -5.45
C CYS A 73 9.30 13.08 -5.26
N LEU A 74 8.43 12.39 -6.00
CA LEU A 74 6.98 12.63 -5.97
C LEU A 74 6.35 12.20 -4.64
N GLU A 75 6.90 11.19 -3.94
CA GLU A 75 6.43 10.81 -2.60
C GLU A 75 6.49 11.97 -1.59
N GLY A 76 7.48 12.85 -1.70
CA GLY A 76 7.63 14.00 -0.79
C GLY A 76 6.64 15.14 -1.02
N ARG A 77 5.81 15.10 -2.09
CA ARG A 77 4.91 16.20 -2.44
C ARG A 77 3.60 16.19 -1.63
N LYS A 78 3.03 17.39 -1.46
CA LYS A 78 2.15 17.70 -0.34
C LYS A 78 0.66 17.42 -0.60
N GLU A 79 0.22 17.60 -1.85
CA GLU A 79 -1.17 17.60 -2.31
C GLU A 79 -1.27 16.91 -3.70
N GLU A 80 -2.47 16.52 -4.12
CA GLU A 80 -2.73 15.92 -5.46
C GLU A 80 -3.23 16.93 -6.50
N THR A 81 -3.60 18.13 -6.07
CA THR A 81 -3.74 19.33 -6.93
C THR A 81 -2.47 19.61 -7.75
N ASP A 82 -1.34 19.05 -7.32
CA ASP A 82 -0.03 19.12 -7.94
C ASP A 82 0.21 18.09 -9.06
N ILE A 83 -0.67 17.10 -9.31
CA ILE A 83 -0.47 16.08 -10.37
C ILE A 83 -1.79 15.80 -11.10
N THR A 84 -1.77 15.78 -12.43
CA THR A 84 -2.95 15.46 -13.26
C THR A 84 -3.46 14.03 -13.05
N ASP A 85 -4.79 13.82 -13.13
CA ASP A 85 -5.43 12.49 -13.09
C ASP A 85 -4.75 11.48 -14.05
N ALA A 86 -4.38 11.94 -15.25
CA ALA A 86 -3.71 11.13 -16.26
C ALA A 86 -2.30 10.70 -15.83
N CYS A 87 -1.50 11.61 -15.27
CA CYS A 87 -0.21 11.26 -14.72
C CYS A 87 -0.33 10.36 -13.48
N SER A 88 -1.25 10.67 -12.56
CA SER A 88 -1.53 9.87 -11.36
C SER A 88 -1.88 8.42 -11.73
N HIS A 89 -2.71 8.21 -12.77
CA HIS A 89 -3.01 6.89 -13.29
C HIS A 89 -1.79 6.19 -13.93
N LEU A 90 -0.95 6.89 -14.69
CA LEU A 90 0.27 6.31 -15.26
C LEU A 90 1.28 5.92 -14.17
N LEU A 91 1.49 6.79 -13.18
CA LEU A 91 2.34 6.53 -12.01
C LEU A 91 1.84 5.33 -11.21
N TRP A 92 0.52 5.22 -10.97
CA TRP A 92 -0.07 4.08 -10.28
C TRP A 92 0.17 2.77 -11.05
N ASN A 93 -0.08 2.75 -12.36
CA ASN A 93 0.21 1.58 -13.20
C ASN A 93 1.71 1.22 -13.16
N TYR A 94 2.61 2.21 -13.22
CA TYR A 94 4.04 1.98 -13.15
C TYR A 94 4.47 1.38 -11.80
N LYS A 95 3.96 1.91 -10.68
CA LYS A 95 4.16 1.35 -9.33
C LYS A 95 3.59 -0.07 -9.17
N TYR A 96 2.40 -0.33 -9.74
CA TYR A 96 1.80 -1.67 -9.71
C TYR A 96 2.66 -2.69 -10.44
N ASN A 97 3.15 -2.36 -11.64
CA ASN A 97 3.98 -3.27 -12.42
C ASN A 97 5.39 -3.42 -11.82
N LEU A 98 5.96 -2.38 -11.20
CA LEU A 98 7.20 -2.50 -10.38
C LEU A 98 7.10 -3.56 -9.28
N THR A 99 5.89 -3.80 -8.75
CA THR A 99 5.65 -4.76 -7.65
C THR A 99 5.04 -6.08 -8.12
N THR A 100 4.85 -6.29 -9.43
CA THR A 100 4.16 -7.48 -9.98
C THR A 100 4.70 -8.05 -11.31
N ASP A 101 5.38 -7.28 -12.16
CA ASP A 101 5.94 -7.80 -13.42
C ASP A 101 7.14 -8.72 -13.10
N PRO A 102 7.18 -9.97 -13.63
CA PRO A 102 8.29 -10.91 -13.45
C PRO A 102 9.68 -10.34 -13.76
N LYS A 103 9.80 -9.31 -14.61
CA LYS A 103 11.08 -8.64 -14.91
C LYS A 103 11.65 -7.92 -13.69
N PHE A 104 10.82 -7.17 -12.95
CA PHE A 104 11.29 -6.50 -11.74
C PHE A 104 11.54 -7.51 -10.61
N GLU A 105 10.76 -8.60 -10.56
CA GLU A 105 11.04 -9.72 -9.67
C GLU A 105 12.37 -10.41 -9.98
N SER A 106 12.77 -10.51 -11.26
CA SER A 106 14.08 -11.07 -11.65
C SER A 106 15.28 -10.25 -11.14
N VAL A 107 15.14 -8.92 -11.06
CA VAL A 107 16.15 -8.03 -10.43
C VAL A 107 16.26 -8.34 -8.93
N ALA A 108 15.14 -8.59 -8.24
CA ALA A 108 15.17 -9.03 -6.84
C ALA A 108 15.87 -10.39 -6.69
N VAL A 109 15.62 -11.35 -7.58
CA VAL A 109 16.28 -12.67 -7.57
C VAL A 109 17.80 -12.58 -7.80
N GLU A 110 18.26 -11.68 -8.68
CA GLU A 110 19.68 -11.46 -8.93
C GLU A 110 20.36 -10.74 -7.75
N VAL A 111 19.78 -9.63 -7.28
CA VAL A 111 20.41 -8.71 -6.32
C VAL A 111 20.29 -9.18 -4.86
N CYS A 112 19.26 -9.96 -4.52
CA CYS A 112 19.02 -10.50 -3.17
C CYS A 112 19.30 -12.01 -3.06
N LYS A 113 20.14 -12.55 -3.95
CA LYS A 113 20.33 -14.00 -4.09
C LYS A 113 20.67 -14.73 -2.79
N THR A 114 21.58 -14.21 -1.97
CA THR A 114 21.99 -14.87 -0.72
C THR A 114 20.88 -14.79 0.33
N THR A 115 20.32 -13.58 0.52
CA THR A 115 19.16 -13.29 1.37
C THR A 115 17.99 -14.24 1.08
N ILE A 116 17.66 -14.47 -0.20
CA ILE A 116 16.59 -15.40 -0.61
C ILE A 116 16.91 -16.84 -0.18
N THR A 117 18.17 -17.29 -0.28
CA THR A 117 18.56 -18.65 0.14
C THR A 117 18.60 -18.84 1.66
N GLU A 118 18.79 -17.77 2.44
CA GLU A 118 18.75 -17.82 3.91
C GLU A 118 17.31 -17.78 4.45
N ILE A 119 16.41 -17.03 3.80
CA ILE A 119 15.04 -16.80 4.25
C ILE A 119 14.09 -17.74 3.51
N LYS A 120 13.89 -18.94 4.07
CA LYS A 120 13.13 -20.04 3.45
C LYS A 120 11.74 -19.64 2.95
N GLU A 121 10.98 -18.87 3.71
CA GLU A 121 9.65 -18.42 3.28
C GLU A 121 9.73 -17.58 1.99
N CYS A 122 10.71 -16.69 1.86
CA CYS A 122 10.96 -15.93 0.62
C CYS A 122 11.60 -16.78 -0.51
N ALA A 123 12.13 -17.98 -0.21
CA ALA A 123 12.54 -18.97 -1.22
C ALA A 123 11.33 -19.74 -1.77
N GLU A 124 10.36 -20.05 -0.92
CA GLU A 124 9.16 -20.84 -1.24
C GLU A 124 8.04 -20.01 -1.89
N GLU A 125 8.11 -18.67 -1.84
CA GLU A 125 7.13 -17.76 -2.45
C GLU A 125 6.93 -17.92 -3.98
N GLU A 126 5.68 -17.73 -4.42
CA GLU A 126 5.27 -17.93 -5.82
C GLU A 126 5.76 -16.81 -6.74
N ARG A 127 6.46 -17.21 -7.80
CA ARG A 127 7.16 -16.31 -8.73
C ARG A 127 6.24 -15.69 -9.77
N GLY A 128 6.58 -14.49 -10.22
CA GLY A 128 5.82 -13.70 -11.19
C GLY A 128 4.51 -13.15 -10.64
N LYS A 129 4.36 -13.08 -9.32
CA LYS A 129 3.20 -12.52 -8.62
C LYS A 129 3.56 -11.47 -7.57
N GLY A 130 4.84 -11.10 -7.45
CA GLY A 130 5.30 -10.03 -6.57
C GLY A 130 5.42 -10.39 -5.09
N TYR A 131 4.97 -11.59 -4.68
CA TYR A 131 5.05 -12.03 -3.29
C TYR A 131 6.50 -12.10 -2.78
N LEU A 132 7.46 -12.45 -3.66
CA LEU A 132 8.90 -12.38 -3.36
C LEU A 132 9.33 -11.00 -2.83
N VAL A 133 9.00 -9.93 -3.56
CA VAL A 133 9.44 -8.57 -3.20
C VAL A 133 8.76 -8.12 -1.91
N SER A 134 7.48 -8.48 -1.72
CA SER A 134 6.77 -8.25 -0.46
C SER A 134 7.47 -8.98 0.70
N CYS A 135 7.84 -10.25 0.53
CA CYS A 135 8.55 -11.05 1.53
C CYS A 135 9.94 -10.45 1.88
N LEU A 136 10.68 -9.99 0.88
CA LEU A 136 11.98 -9.33 1.12
C LEU A 136 11.82 -7.98 1.85
N VAL A 137 10.77 -7.21 1.58
CA VAL A 137 10.41 -5.99 2.35
C VAL A 137 10.01 -6.34 3.79
N ASP A 138 9.20 -7.38 3.96
CA ASP A 138 8.80 -7.95 5.25
C ASP A 138 10.01 -8.36 6.12
N HIS A 139 11.09 -8.82 5.48
CA HIS A 139 12.33 -9.24 6.14
C HIS A 139 13.48 -8.23 6.00
N ARG A 140 13.23 -6.97 5.63
CA ARG A 140 14.29 -5.98 5.35
C ARG A 140 15.33 -5.82 6.47
N GLY A 141 14.92 -6.01 7.74
CA GLY A 141 15.79 -5.94 8.91
C GLY A 141 16.75 -7.13 9.10
N ASN A 142 16.65 -8.16 8.25
CA ASN A 142 17.58 -9.29 8.18
C ASN A 142 18.61 -9.13 7.05
N ILE A 143 18.40 -8.19 6.12
CA ILE A 143 19.19 -8.06 4.90
C ILE A 143 20.53 -7.38 5.21
N THR A 144 21.63 -8.12 5.01
CA THR A 144 23.00 -7.63 5.21
C THR A 144 23.73 -7.28 3.91
N GLU A 145 23.27 -7.82 2.77
CA GLU A 145 23.80 -7.54 1.44
C GLU A 145 23.50 -6.10 1.02
N TYR A 146 24.52 -5.25 0.88
CA TYR A 146 24.35 -3.80 0.61
C TYR A 146 23.46 -3.49 -0.61
N GLN A 147 23.65 -4.21 -1.73
CA GLN A 147 22.87 -3.98 -2.95
C GLN A 147 21.41 -4.42 -2.78
N CYS A 148 21.16 -5.57 -2.14
CA CYS A 148 19.82 -6.02 -1.79
C CYS A 148 19.14 -5.03 -0.82
N HIS A 149 19.85 -4.59 0.21
CA HIS A 149 19.33 -3.59 1.15
C HIS A 149 18.95 -2.30 0.43
N GLN A 150 19.79 -1.76 -0.46
CA GLN A 150 19.43 -0.57 -1.26
C GLN A 150 18.21 -0.79 -2.17
N TYR A 151 18.14 -1.92 -2.85
CA TYR A 151 17.00 -2.27 -3.71
C TYR A 151 15.71 -2.39 -2.88
N ILE A 152 15.74 -3.13 -1.77
CA ILE A 152 14.59 -3.33 -0.89
C ILE A 152 14.21 -2.06 -0.14
N THR A 153 15.13 -1.17 0.24
CA THR A 153 14.77 0.16 0.76
C THR A 153 13.91 0.93 -0.26
N LYS A 154 14.33 0.98 -1.53
CA LYS A 154 13.58 1.68 -2.59
C LYS A 154 12.23 1.02 -2.89
N MET A 155 12.19 -0.31 -2.94
CA MET A 155 10.92 -1.04 -3.09
C MET A 155 10.00 -0.85 -1.87
N THR A 156 10.54 -0.73 -0.66
CA THR A 156 9.76 -0.43 0.56
C THR A 156 9.06 0.93 0.42
N THR A 157 9.78 2.00 0.07
CA THR A 157 9.19 3.34 -0.12
C THR A 157 8.06 3.31 -1.15
N ILE A 158 8.24 2.60 -2.26
CA ILE A 158 7.23 2.47 -3.32
C ILE A 158 6.02 1.65 -2.83
N ILE A 159 6.23 0.51 -2.17
CA ILE A 159 5.15 -0.37 -1.67
C ILE A 159 4.33 0.30 -0.57
N PHE A 160 4.95 1.12 0.29
CA PHE A 160 4.25 1.84 1.38
C PHE A 160 3.62 3.18 0.92
N SER A 161 3.85 3.61 -0.32
CA SER A 161 3.13 4.76 -0.90
C SER A 161 1.64 4.50 -1.14
N ASP A 162 1.27 3.24 -1.43
CA ASP A 162 -0.09 2.80 -1.70
C ASP A 162 -0.28 1.37 -1.16
N TYR A 163 -1.13 1.21 -0.15
CA TYR A 163 -1.42 -0.07 0.49
C TYR A 163 -1.91 -1.16 -0.48
N ARG A 164 -2.44 -0.81 -1.66
CA ARG A 164 -2.84 -1.77 -2.71
C ARG A 164 -1.65 -2.49 -3.35
N LEU A 165 -0.44 -1.94 -3.21
CA LEU A 165 0.82 -2.54 -3.65
C LEU A 165 1.36 -3.59 -2.66
N ILE A 166 0.89 -3.57 -1.41
CA ILE A 166 1.25 -4.55 -0.38
C ILE A 166 0.58 -5.89 -0.75
N ARG A 167 1.38 -6.82 -1.30
CA ARG A 167 0.86 -8.03 -1.95
C ARG A 167 0.11 -8.92 -0.95
N GLY A 168 -1.09 -9.35 -1.35
CA GLY A 168 -1.99 -10.12 -0.49
C GLY A 168 -2.68 -9.34 0.63
N PHE A 169 -2.45 -8.02 0.80
CA PHE A 169 -3.18 -7.22 1.79
C PHE A 169 -4.67 -7.13 1.41
N MET A 170 -4.96 -6.75 0.17
CA MET A 170 -6.33 -6.65 -0.34
C MET A 170 -7.08 -7.98 -0.25
N ASP A 171 -6.41 -9.10 -0.55
CA ASP A 171 -7.03 -10.43 -0.48
C ASP A 171 -7.43 -10.83 0.95
N LYS A 172 -6.64 -10.41 1.95
CA LYS A 172 -6.90 -10.64 3.37
C LYS A 172 -7.97 -9.70 3.92
N CYS A 173 -8.02 -8.44 3.48
CA CYS A 173 -8.82 -7.36 4.08
C CYS A 173 -10.05 -6.88 3.28
N ARG A 174 -10.24 -7.25 2.01
CA ARG A 174 -11.32 -6.72 1.15
C ARG A 174 -12.70 -6.73 1.80
N ASP A 175 -13.05 -7.83 2.45
CA ASP A 175 -14.39 -8.00 3.03
C ASP A 175 -14.57 -7.12 4.28
N ASP A 176 -13.51 -6.91 5.06
CA ASP A 176 -13.48 -6.01 6.22
C ASP A 176 -13.50 -4.53 5.80
N ILE A 177 -12.78 -4.19 4.72
CA ILE A 177 -12.81 -2.85 4.08
C ILE A 177 -14.24 -2.50 3.65
N ASN A 178 -14.93 -3.45 3.03
CA ASN A 178 -16.32 -3.28 2.59
C ASN A 178 -17.30 -3.17 3.77
N ALA A 179 -17.16 -4.03 4.79
CA ALA A 179 -18.05 -4.07 5.96
C ALA A 179 -17.89 -2.88 6.90
N LEU A 180 -16.69 -2.29 7.00
CA LEU A 180 -16.41 -1.07 7.77
C LEU A 180 -16.55 0.21 6.94
N HIS A 181 -16.88 0.11 5.65
CA HIS A 181 -16.92 1.22 4.69
C HIS A 181 -15.60 2.04 4.65
N CYS A 182 -14.46 1.37 4.76
CA CYS A 182 -13.14 1.99 4.72
C CYS A 182 -12.65 2.33 3.30
N GLY A 183 -13.31 1.85 2.25
CA GLY A 183 -12.99 2.20 0.86
C GLY A 183 -13.68 3.49 0.43
N SER A 184 -12.92 4.44 -0.13
CA SER A 184 -13.38 5.74 -0.67
C SER A 184 -14.38 6.46 0.26
N ILE A 185 -13.86 6.96 1.39
CA ILE A 185 -14.64 7.48 2.52
C ILE A 185 -15.49 8.72 2.16
N ASN A 186 -15.20 9.41 1.05
CA ASN A 186 -16.09 10.38 0.43
C ASN A 186 -16.30 10.10 -1.06
N ALA A 187 -17.55 10.30 -1.52
CA ALA A 187 -17.94 10.22 -2.94
C ALA A 187 -18.32 11.58 -3.55
N GLY A 188 -18.27 12.66 -2.75
CA GLY A 188 -18.51 14.04 -3.20
C GLY A 188 -17.21 14.79 -3.55
N GLU A 189 -16.19 14.63 -2.72
CA GLU A 189 -14.82 15.13 -2.97
C GLU A 189 -13.92 13.92 -3.25
N LYS A 190 -13.29 13.90 -4.43
CA LYS A 190 -12.41 12.80 -4.86
C LYS A 190 -10.97 13.02 -4.37
N ASP A 191 -10.74 12.90 -3.07
CA ASP A 191 -9.37 12.77 -2.57
C ASP A 191 -8.78 11.42 -3.01
N ILE A 192 -7.85 11.46 -3.96
CA ILE A 192 -7.12 10.28 -4.46
C ILE A 192 -6.13 9.78 -3.36
N HIS A 193 -5.81 10.65 -2.39
CA HIS A 193 -5.12 10.42 -1.10
C HIS A 193 -5.77 9.38 -0.17
N SER A 194 -6.99 8.91 -0.46
CA SER A 194 -7.71 7.88 0.33
C SER A 194 -6.94 6.55 0.53
N GLN A 195 -5.81 6.37 -0.16
CA GLN A 195 -4.86 5.26 -0.02
C GLN A 195 -4.33 5.09 1.41
N GLY A 196 -3.92 6.16 2.10
CA GLY A 196 -3.52 6.07 3.51
C GLY A 196 -4.70 5.91 4.48
N GLU A 197 -5.87 6.41 4.09
CA GLU A 197 -7.06 6.42 4.94
C GLU A 197 -7.67 5.03 5.15
N VAL A 198 -7.59 4.13 4.16
CA VAL A 198 -8.10 2.76 4.27
C VAL A 198 -7.39 2.02 5.40
N ILE A 199 -6.05 2.14 5.49
CA ILE A 199 -5.26 1.58 6.60
C ILE A 199 -5.66 2.23 7.93
N SER A 200 -5.73 3.57 7.97
CA SER A 200 -6.16 4.32 9.16
C SER A 200 -7.55 3.91 9.67
N CYS A 201 -8.48 3.66 8.75
CA CYS A 201 -9.84 3.20 9.06
C CYS A 201 -9.87 1.77 9.61
N LEU A 202 -9.11 0.85 9.00
CA LEU A 202 -8.95 -0.52 9.49
C LEU A 202 -8.26 -0.57 10.86
N GLU A 203 -7.22 0.23 11.08
CA GLU A 203 -6.54 0.40 12.37
C GLU A 203 -7.50 0.91 13.45
N LYS A 204 -8.31 1.94 13.14
CA LYS A 204 -9.37 2.45 14.04
C LYS A 204 -10.46 1.41 14.29
N GLY A 205 -10.79 0.58 13.31
CA GLY A 205 -11.72 -0.55 13.47
C GLY A 205 -11.19 -1.59 14.45
N LEU A 206 -9.92 -1.99 14.29
CA LEU A 206 -9.23 -2.94 15.16
C LEU A 206 -9.15 -2.43 16.61
N VAL A 207 -8.84 -1.15 16.78
CA VAL A 207 -8.87 -0.47 18.10
C VAL A 207 -10.27 -0.49 18.72
N LYS A 208 -11.33 -0.14 17.97
CA LYS A 208 -12.72 -0.16 18.49
C LYS A 208 -13.17 -1.55 18.92
N GLU A 209 -12.78 -2.59 18.18
CA GLU A 209 -13.07 -3.99 18.52
C GLU A 209 -12.35 -4.40 19.82
N ALA A 210 -11.05 -4.07 19.96
CA ALA A 210 -10.28 -4.35 21.16
C ALA A 210 -10.81 -3.60 22.41
N GLU A 211 -11.23 -2.34 22.25
CA GLU A 211 -11.88 -1.55 23.29
C GLU A 211 -13.35 -1.94 23.53
N LYS A 212 -13.90 -2.91 22.78
CA LYS A 212 -15.28 -3.42 22.85
C LYS A 212 -16.36 -2.34 22.66
N GLN A 213 -16.02 -1.22 22.05
CA GLN A 213 -16.90 -0.07 21.81
C GLN A 213 -17.93 -0.36 20.70
N ASP A 214 -17.54 -1.15 19.71
CA ASP A 214 -18.43 -1.63 18.66
C ASP A 214 -18.31 -3.16 18.53
N ARG A 215 -19.42 -3.80 18.16
CA ARG A 215 -19.54 -5.24 17.87
C ARG A 215 -20.38 -5.52 16.62
N ARG A 216 -20.69 -4.50 15.81
CA ARG A 216 -21.43 -4.62 14.53
C ARG A 216 -20.67 -5.43 13.50
N HIS A 217 -19.35 -5.29 13.49
CA HIS A 217 -18.41 -6.07 12.67
C HIS A 217 -17.19 -6.46 13.49
N MET A 218 -16.61 -7.62 13.20
CA MET A 218 -15.34 -8.07 13.78
C MET A 218 -14.37 -8.36 12.64
N ILE A 219 -13.18 -7.76 12.67
CA ILE A 219 -12.22 -7.86 11.57
C ILE A 219 -11.71 -9.31 11.46
N LYS A 220 -11.64 -9.87 10.25
CA LYS A 220 -11.16 -11.25 10.05
C LYS A 220 -9.71 -11.40 10.56
N GLN A 221 -9.38 -12.55 11.15
CA GLN A 221 -8.09 -12.74 11.82
C GLN A 221 -6.89 -12.54 10.88
N ASP A 222 -7.01 -12.87 9.59
CA ASP A 222 -5.93 -12.65 8.62
C ASP A 222 -5.83 -11.19 8.15
N CYS A 223 -6.94 -10.43 8.14
CA CYS A 223 -6.88 -8.98 8.02
C CYS A 223 -6.26 -8.34 9.27
N LYS A 224 -6.62 -8.79 10.49
CA LYS A 224 -5.98 -8.33 11.74
C LYS A 224 -4.46 -8.52 11.69
N LYS A 225 -3.98 -9.69 11.27
CA LYS A 225 -2.55 -9.95 11.02
C LYS A 225 -1.97 -8.97 10.00
N ALA A 226 -2.65 -8.76 8.87
CA ALA A 226 -2.19 -7.86 7.82
C ALA A 226 -2.07 -6.40 8.29
N ILE A 227 -3.08 -5.87 9.00
CA ILE A 227 -3.08 -4.52 9.59
C ILE A 227 -1.90 -4.38 10.56
N MET A 228 -1.77 -5.30 11.52
CA MET A 228 -0.70 -5.25 12.52
C MET A 228 0.70 -5.42 11.89
N ARG A 229 0.81 -6.16 10.78
CA ARG A 229 2.07 -6.32 10.04
C ARG A 229 2.46 -5.08 9.25
N VAL A 230 1.51 -4.42 8.58
CA VAL A 230 1.74 -3.11 7.95
C VAL A 230 2.18 -2.09 9.01
N ALA A 231 1.51 -2.09 10.17
CA ALA A 231 1.81 -1.24 11.31
C ALA A 231 3.20 -1.50 11.96
N GLU A 232 3.64 -2.77 12.05
CA GLU A 232 5.00 -3.14 12.44
C GLU A 232 6.03 -2.60 11.43
N LEU A 233 5.82 -2.87 10.14
CA LEU A 233 6.77 -2.54 9.08
C LEU A 233 6.92 -1.03 8.83
N SER A 234 5.88 -0.23 9.08
CA SER A 234 5.96 1.23 8.98
C SER A 234 6.60 1.90 10.21
N SER A 235 6.59 1.26 11.39
CA SER A 235 6.99 1.87 12.68
C SER A 235 8.47 2.28 12.80
N ASP A 236 9.31 1.85 11.87
CA ASP A 236 10.73 2.18 11.78
C ASP A 236 10.96 3.62 11.28
N ASP A 237 10.24 4.04 10.24
CA ASP A 237 10.34 5.39 9.67
C ASP A 237 8.94 5.94 9.37
N PHE A 238 8.60 7.09 9.97
CA PHE A 238 7.28 7.70 9.83
C PHE A 238 6.91 8.07 8.38
N HIS A 239 7.88 8.18 7.46
CA HIS A 239 7.60 8.33 6.02
C HIS A 239 6.86 7.12 5.42
N LEU A 240 7.06 5.91 5.97
CA LEU A 240 6.39 4.69 5.54
C LEU A 240 4.95 4.57 6.07
N ASP A 241 4.57 5.39 7.05
CA ASP A 241 3.22 5.49 7.59
C ASP A 241 2.50 6.68 6.94
N ARG A 242 2.10 6.50 5.67
CA ARG A 242 1.64 7.60 4.81
C ARG A 242 0.52 8.45 5.43
N PHE A 243 -0.39 7.83 6.19
CA PHE A 243 -1.44 8.53 6.93
C PHE A 243 -0.88 9.40 8.06
N LEU A 244 0.02 8.87 8.89
CA LEU A 244 0.63 9.63 9.98
C LEU A 244 1.60 10.70 9.46
N TYR A 245 2.36 10.43 8.40
CA TYR A 245 3.19 11.42 7.72
C TYR A 245 2.38 12.66 7.36
N PHE A 246 1.24 12.49 6.66
CA PHE A 246 0.38 13.62 6.32
C PHE A 246 -0.28 14.29 7.53
N CYS A 247 -0.66 13.54 8.57
CA CYS A 247 -1.25 14.09 9.79
C CYS A 247 -0.24 14.85 10.68
N CYS A 248 1.05 14.47 10.66
CA CYS A 248 2.05 14.91 11.64
C CYS A 248 3.24 15.69 11.04
N ARG A 249 3.44 15.78 9.73
CA ARG A 249 4.62 16.45 9.14
C ARG A 249 4.87 17.87 9.66
N GLU A 250 3.84 18.68 9.85
CA GLU A 250 3.98 20.08 10.33
C GLU A 250 4.32 20.13 11.83
N ASP A 251 3.85 19.15 12.59
CA ASP A 251 4.25 18.96 14.00
C ASP A 251 5.66 18.35 14.09
N ARG A 252 6.05 17.50 13.14
CA ARG A 252 7.42 16.96 13.01
C ARG A 252 8.41 18.08 12.74
N GLU A 253 8.10 19.05 11.88
CA GLU A 253 8.96 20.24 11.72
C GLU A 253 8.94 21.14 12.97
N ARG A 254 7.79 21.31 13.64
CA ARG A 254 7.68 22.16 14.84
C ARG A 254 8.46 21.64 16.05
N PHE A 255 8.40 20.33 16.31
CA PHE A 255 8.94 19.73 17.53
C PHE A 255 10.19 18.86 17.28
N CYS A 256 10.33 18.31 16.08
CA CYS A 256 11.24 17.20 15.79
C CYS A 256 12.14 17.46 14.56
N GLU A 257 12.33 18.72 14.16
CA GLU A 257 13.16 19.15 13.00
C GLU A 257 14.52 18.45 12.95
N ASN A 258 15.22 18.42 14.09
CA ASN A 258 16.55 17.85 14.26
C ASN A 258 16.53 16.33 14.54
N THR A 259 15.36 15.69 14.55
CA THR A 259 15.21 14.24 14.74
C THR A 259 15.35 13.51 13.40
N GLN A 260 16.48 12.82 13.22
CA GLN A 260 16.73 11.99 12.05
C GLN A 260 15.72 10.85 11.92
N ALA A 261 15.10 10.72 10.74
CA ALA A 261 14.16 9.67 10.38
C ALA A 261 14.77 8.25 10.47
N GLY A 262 13.92 7.22 10.53
CA GLY A 262 14.31 5.82 10.78
C GLY A 262 14.56 5.48 12.26
N GLY A 263 14.54 4.18 12.58
CA GLY A 263 14.80 3.65 13.92
C GLY A 263 13.73 3.95 14.97
N GLY A 264 12.52 4.35 14.57
CA GLY A 264 11.42 4.76 15.46
C GLY A 264 11.61 6.13 16.14
N ARG A 265 12.66 6.89 15.79
CA ARG A 265 13.03 8.13 16.51
C ARG A 265 12.00 9.25 16.37
N VAL A 266 11.43 9.44 15.17
CA VAL A 266 10.40 10.48 14.94
C VAL A 266 9.12 10.15 15.71
N TYR A 267 8.73 8.87 15.78
CA TYR A 267 7.63 8.41 16.65
C TYR A 267 7.90 8.74 18.12
N LYS A 268 9.08 8.41 18.66
CA LYS A 268 9.51 8.77 20.03
C LYS A 268 9.30 10.26 20.29
N CYS A 269 9.88 11.13 19.44
CA CYS A 269 9.77 12.57 19.58
C CYS A 269 8.31 13.05 19.55
N LEU A 270 7.52 12.63 18.54
CA LEU A 270 6.12 13.02 18.40
C LEU A 270 5.24 12.54 19.57
N PHE A 271 5.54 11.38 20.17
CA PHE A 271 4.82 10.91 21.37
C PHE A 271 5.08 11.77 22.60
N ASN A 272 6.28 12.34 22.76
CA ASN A 272 6.63 13.17 23.90
C ASN A 272 5.96 14.55 23.84
N HIS A 273 5.91 15.15 22.64
CA HIS A 273 5.21 16.42 22.41
C HIS A 273 3.70 16.27 22.19
N LYS A 274 3.16 15.04 22.22
CA LYS A 274 1.76 14.71 21.90
C LYS A 274 0.73 15.55 22.65
N PHE A 275 0.99 15.86 23.92
CA PHE A 275 0.03 16.56 24.80
C PHE A 275 0.23 18.08 24.85
N GLU A 276 1.16 18.64 24.08
CA GLU A 276 1.30 20.10 23.98
C GLU A 276 0.13 20.72 23.21
N GLU A 277 -0.27 21.93 23.61
CA GLU A 277 -1.37 22.66 22.98
C GLU A 277 -1.11 22.89 21.48
N ALA A 278 0.14 23.21 21.14
CA ALA A 278 0.62 23.46 19.79
C ALA A 278 0.73 22.22 18.89
N MET A 279 0.43 21.01 19.38
CA MET A 279 0.33 19.80 18.54
C MET A 279 -1.00 19.82 17.75
N SER A 280 -0.98 19.46 16.47
CA SER A 280 -2.23 19.39 15.69
C SER A 280 -3.15 18.26 16.19
N GLN A 281 -4.47 18.47 16.13
CA GLN A 281 -5.42 17.42 16.53
C GLN A 281 -5.32 16.18 15.64
N LYS A 282 -5.11 16.38 14.32
CA LYS A 282 -4.89 15.28 13.36
C LYS A 282 -3.70 14.41 13.77
N CYS A 283 -2.59 15.01 14.17
CA CYS A 283 -1.45 14.26 14.68
C CYS A 283 -1.75 13.60 16.04
N ARG A 284 -2.39 14.29 16.99
CA ARG A 284 -2.79 13.69 18.29
C ARG A 284 -3.65 12.44 18.11
N ASP A 285 -4.57 12.44 17.16
CA ASP A 285 -5.47 11.30 16.89
C ASP A 285 -4.75 10.14 16.18
N ALA A 286 -3.85 10.44 15.23
CA ALA A 286 -3.00 9.44 14.59
C ALA A 286 -2.05 8.77 15.60
N LEU A 287 -1.36 9.56 16.42
CA LEU A 287 -0.49 9.08 17.50
C LEU A 287 -1.28 8.27 18.55
N THR A 288 -2.50 8.69 18.90
CA THR A 288 -3.37 7.92 19.80
C THR A 288 -3.75 6.57 19.21
N THR A 289 -4.05 6.52 17.91
CA THR A 289 -4.35 5.26 17.20
C THR A 289 -3.12 4.34 17.26
N ARG A 290 -1.92 4.84 16.91
CA ARG A 290 -0.66 4.08 17.01
C ARG A 290 -0.39 3.57 18.43
N GLN A 291 -0.54 4.39 19.47
CA GLN A 291 -0.36 3.95 20.87
C GLN A 291 -1.30 2.79 21.24
N LYS A 292 -2.56 2.84 20.79
CA LYS A 292 -3.54 1.75 21.02
C LYS A 292 -3.26 0.47 20.22
N LEU A 293 -2.49 0.54 19.13
CA LEU A 293 -1.97 -0.64 18.43
C LEU A 293 -0.72 -1.21 19.10
N ILE A 294 0.22 -0.36 19.54
CA ILE A 294 1.42 -0.75 20.30
C ILE A 294 1.04 -1.47 21.61
N ALA A 295 -0.05 -1.06 22.25
CA ALA A 295 -0.60 -1.74 23.43
C ALA A 295 -1.19 -3.13 23.13
N GLN A 296 -1.50 -3.45 21.86
CA GLN A 296 -2.00 -4.79 21.44
C GLN A 296 -0.85 -5.72 21.02
N ASP A 297 0.12 -5.22 20.24
CA ASP A 297 1.39 -5.92 19.99
C ASP A 297 2.55 -4.90 19.99
N TYR A 298 3.54 -5.15 20.86
CA TYR A 298 4.73 -4.32 21.03
C TYR A 298 5.54 -4.17 19.73
N LYS A 299 5.40 -5.10 18.77
CA LYS A 299 6.06 -5.05 17.45
C LYS A 299 5.67 -3.84 16.62
N VAL A 300 4.50 -3.23 16.88
CA VAL A 300 4.06 -1.98 16.23
C VAL A 300 4.92 -0.76 16.68
N SER A 301 5.88 -0.95 17.58
CA SER A 301 6.93 0.01 17.86
C SER A 301 8.32 -0.60 17.63
N TYR A 302 8.95 -0.24 16.51
CA TYR A 302 10.33 -0.63 16.20
C TYR A 302 11.31 -0.32 17.36
N SER A 303 11.21 0.88 17.96
CA SER A 303 12.11 1.30 19.04
C SER A 303 11.97 0.41 20.29
N LEU A 304 10.74 0.08 20.68
CA LEU A 304 10.41 -0.82 21.77
C LEU A 304 10.87 -2.27 21.48
N ALA A 305 10.48 -2.82 20.33
CA ALA A 305 10.83 -4.17 19.90
C ALA A 305 12.34 -4.38 19.76
N LYS A 306 13.08 -3.32 19.41
CA LYS A 306 14.55 -3.31 19.35
C LYS A 306 15.20 -3.18 20.72
N ALA A 307 14.71 -2.26 21.57
CA ALA A 307 15.27 -2.04 22.91
C ALA A 307 15.11 -3.27 23.81
N CYS A 308 13.88 -3.78 23.95
CA CYS A 308 13.57 -4.90 24.85
C CYS A 308 13.89 -6.27 24.21
N LYS A 309 14.57 -6.33 23.04
CA LYS A 309 14.79 -7.56 22.24
C LYS A 309 15.45 -8.71 23.01
N MET A 310 16.30 -8.40 23.99
CA MET A 310 16.94 -9.39 24.85
C MET A 310 15.98 -9.92 25.91
N ASP A 311 15.26 -9.04 26.60
CA ASP A 311 14.29 -9.41 27.64
C ASP A 311 13.08 -10.16 27.08
N LEU A 312 12.57 -9.74 25.92
CA LEU A 312 11.51 -10.46 25.20
C LEU A 312 11.90 -11.92 24.90
N ARG A 313 13.17 -12.17 24.54
CA ARG A 313 13.72 -13.52 24.35
C ARG A 313 13.90 -14.26 25.68
N LYS A 314 14.44 -13.59 26.69
CA LYS A 314 14.73 -14.13 28.04
C LYS A 314 13.46 -14.60 28.75
N TYR A 315 12.41 -13.78 28.73
CA TYR A 315 11.12 -14.07 29.38
C TYR A 315 10.10 -14.75 28.45
N ARG A 316 10.50 -15.08 27.21
CA ARG A 316 9.67 -15.77 26.19
C ARG A 316 8.37 -15.03 25.86
N CYS A 317 8.43 -13.71 25.76
CA CYS A 317 7.34 -12.85 25.30
C CYS A 317 7.05 -13.06 23.81
N ASN A 318 6.31 -14.11 23.44
CA ASN A 318 5.75 -14.26 22.10
C ASN A 318 4.23 -14.10 22.12
N VAL A 319 3.70 -13.25 21.25
CA VAL A 319 2.26 -12.95 21.15
C VAL A 319 1.55 -14.01 20.29
N ASP A 320 1.71 -15.28 20.67
CA ASP A 320 1.04 -16.40 20.00
C ASP A 320 -0.44 -16.45 20.39
N ASN A 321 -1.31 -16.26 19.40
CA ASN A 321 -2.77 -16.21 19.56
C ASN A 321 -3.40 -17.56 20.02
N ASN A 322 -2.60 -18.61 20.18
CA ASN A 322 -3.02 -19.96 20.52
C ASN A 322 -2.96 -20.29 22.02
N LEU A 323 -2.38 -19.44 22.89
CA LEU A 323 -2.32 -19.72 24.33
C LEU A 323 -3.72 -19.64 25.00
N PRO A 324 -4.03 -20.48 26.01
CA PRO A 324 -5.24 -20.32 26.83
C PRO A 324 -5.33 -18.94 27.50
N ALA A 325 -6.55 -18.43 27.68
CA ALA A 325 -6.81 -17.08 28.19
C ALA A 325 -6.01 -16.66 29.46
N PRO A 326 -5.94 -17.45 30.55
CA PRO A 326 -5.17 -17.06 31.74
C PRO A 326 -3.66 -17.00 31.47
N GLY A 327 -3.13 -17.88 30.61
CA GLY A 327 -1.72 -17.85 30.21
C GLY A 327 -1.37 -16.63 29.36
N ARG A 328 -2.30 -16.21 28.48
CA ARG A 328 -2.19 -14.95 27.73
C ARG A 328 -2.11 -13.75 28.65
N LEU A 329 -2.99 -13.62 29.65
CA LEU A 329 -2.94 -12.47 30.56
C LEU A 329 -1.62 -12.39 31.33
N VAL A 330 -1.14 -13.49 31.93
CA VAL A 330 0.12 -13.42 32.72
C VAL A 330 1.31 -13.04 31.84
N SER A 331 1.46 -13.65 30.66
CA SER A 331 2.53 -13.25 29.73
C SER A 331 2.35 -11.81 29.26
N HIS A 332 1.17 -11.44 28.77
CA HIS A 332 0.90 -10.09 28.26
C HIS A 332 1.10 -9.03 29.34
N THR A 333 0.62 -9.21 30.57
CA THR A 333 0.85 -8.26 31.66
C THR A 333 2.33 -8.16 32.04
N TYR A 334 3.10 -9.25 32.11
CA TYR A 334 4.55 -9.12 32.36
C TYR A 334 5.29 -8.42 31.21
N CYS A 335 4.98 -8.76 29.96
CA CYS A 335 5.57 -8.12 28.78
C CYS A 335 5.11 -6.67 28.59
N CYS A 336 3.89 -6.31 29.03
CA CYS A 336 3.36 -4.95 28.98
C CYS A 336 3.82 -4.09 30.17
N VAL A 337 4.01 -4.63 31.36
CA VAL A 337 4.68 -3.91 32.47
C VAL A 337 6.15 -3.67 32.13
N TRP A 338 6.84 -4.66 31.55
CA TRP A 338 8.16 -4.42 30.94
C TRP A 338 8.10 -3.49 29.73
N SER A 339 7.01 -3.48 28.95
CA SER A 339 6.81 -2.49 27.89
C SER A 339 6.62 -1.09 28.47
N GLN A 340 5.95 -0.93 29.62
CA GLN A 340 5.72 0.37 30.24
C GLN A 340 7.02 0.91 30.85
N LEU A 341 7.77 0.08 31.58
CA LEU A 341 9.14 0.38 32.02
C LEU A 341 10.08 0.64 30.83
N CYS A 342 9.98 -0.14 29.75
CA CYS A 342 10.70 0.16 28.50
C CYS A 342 10.24 1.49 27.91
N THR A 343 8.95 1.87 27.89
CA THR A 343 8.51 3.17 27.35
C THR A 343 8.90 4.35 28.24
N GLU A 344 9.03 4.19 29.55
CA GLU A 344 9.59 5.24 30.44
C GLU A 344 11.10 5.48 30.20
N VAL A 345 11.76 4.61 29.42
CA VAL A 345 13.18 4.69 29.03
C VAL A 345 13.37 4.89 27.50
N ALA A 346 12.40 4.45 26.69
CA ALA A 346 12.48 4.37 25.23
C ALA A 346 11.49 5.29 24.49
N LEU A 347 10.42 5.78 25.15
CA LEU A 347 9.82 7.08 24.80
C LEU A 347 10.58 8.21 25.52
#